data_AF-A0A0H5FUD6-F1
#
_entry.id   AF-A0A0H5FUD6-F1
#
_cell.length_a   1.000
_cell.length_b   1.000
_cell.length_c   1.000
_cell.angle_alpha   90.00
_cell.angle_beta   90.00
_cell.angle_gamma   90.00
#
_symmetry.space_group_name_H-M   'P 1'
#
loop_
_entity.id
_entity.type
_entity.pdbx_description
1 polymer ?
#
loop_
_entity_poly.entity_id
_entity_poly.type
_entity_poly.pdbx_seq_one_letter_code
_entity_poly.pdbx_strand_id
1 'polypeptide(L)' 'MSCKPSRADLAPRSDANRWRGIRDQALSDLSGIPGCVFVHAAGFIGGNASKDGAMQMAIEALEL' A
#
# COMPACT_ATOMS: atom_id res chain seq x y z
N MET A 1 -27.76 6.98 16.95
CA MET A 1 -26.57 7.87 16.89
C MET A 1 -25.33 7.00 16.90
N SER A 2 -24.78 6.66 15.73
CA SER A 2 -23.55 5.86 15.67
C SER A 2 -22.38 6.83 15.59
N CYS A 3 -21.65 6.96 16.70
CA CYS A 3 -20.38 7.70 16.75
C CYS A 3 -19.35 6.89 15.95
N LYS A 4 -19.25 7.16 14.65
CA LYS A 4 -18.12 6.63 13.88
C LYS A 4 -16.88 7.44 14.27
N PRO A 5 -15.77 6.78 14.60
CA PRO A 5 -14.53 7.46 14.92
C PRO A 5 -14.14 8.39 13.76
N SER A 6 -13.64 9.58 14.11
CA SER A 6 -13.13 10.52 13.14
C SER A 6 -11.88 9.96 12.48
N ARG A 7 -11.51 10.52 11.33
CA ARG A 7 -10.33 10.12 10.58
C ARG A 7 -9.02 10.31 11.37
N ALA A 8 -9.04 11.13 12.42
CA ALA A 8 -7.92 11.36 13.33
C ALA A 8 -7.81 10.31 14.46
N ASP A 9 -8.89 9.57 14.73
CA ASP A 9 -8.96 8.59 15.82
C ASP A 9 -8.50 7.18 15.40
N LEU A 10 -8.18 7.00 14.11
CA LEU A 10 -7.64 5.75 13.58
C LEU A 10 -6.12 5.76 13.75
N ALA A 11 -5.55 4.62 14.13
CA ALA A 11 -4.10 4.40 14.23
C ALA A 11 -3.34 4.95 13.00
N PRO A 12 -2.05 5.33 13.15
CA PRO A 12 -1.20 5.66 12.02
C PRO A 12 -1.36 4.59 10.94
N ARG A 13 -1.62 5.03 9.71
CA ARG A 13 -1.94 4.12 8.62
C ARG A 13 -0.65 3.48 8.12
N SER A 14 -0.72 2.18 7.84
CA SER A 14 0.39 1.38 7.32
C SER A 14 1.06 2.01 6.09
N ASP A 15 2.29 1.59 5.82
CA ASP A 15 3.12 2.08 4.70
C ASP A 15 2.44 1.96 3.33
N ALA A 16 1.42 1.11 3.21
CA ALA A 16 0.51 1.07 2.07
C ALA A 16 -0.10 2.44 1.70
N ASN A 17 -0.22 3.37 2.65
CA ASN A 17 -0.66 4.74 2.38
C ASN A 17 0.26 5.49 1.41
N ARG A 18 1.57 5.26 1.53
CA ARG A 18 2.59 5.96 0.72
C ARG A 18 2.53 5.53 -0.73
N TRP A 19 2.11 4.29 -0.99
CA TRP A 19 2.06 3.72 -2.33
C TRP A 19 0.78 4.07 -3.10
N ARG A 20 -0.26 4.59 -2.43
CA ARG A 20 -1.58 4.82 -3.03
C ARG A 20 -1.51 5.68 -4.28
N GLY A 21 -2.00 5.12 -5.40
CA GLY A 21 -2.07 5.82 -6.68
C GLY A 21 -0.74 5.88 -7.44
N ILE A 22 0.34 5.30 -6.90
CA ILE A 22 1.65 5.21 -7.54
C ILE A 22 1.71 3.91 -8.36
N ARG A 23 2.46 3.95 -9.46
CA ARG A 23 2.51 2.89 -10.46
C ARG A 23 3.92 2.68 -10.98
N ASP A 24 4.14 1.51 -11.55
CA ASP A 24 5.31 1.15 -12.34
C ASP A 24 6.64 1.48 -11.61
N GLN A 25 7.64 2.00 -12.33
CA GLN A 25 8.98 2.25 -11.78
C GLN A 25 8.96 3.17 -10.55
N ALA A 26 8.10 4.19 -10.53
CA ALA A 26 7.98 5.09 -9.39
C ALA A 26 7.50 4.37 -8.12
N LEU A 27 6.67 3.34 -8.27
CA LEU A 27 6.24 2.50 -7.16
C LEU A 27 7.37 1.59 -6.72
N SER A 28 8.12 1.01 -7.66
CA SER A 28 9.29 0.17 -7.34
C SER A 28 10.40 0.94 -6.64
N ASP A 29 10.67 2.17 -7.06
CA ASP A 29 11.68 3.03 -6.44
C ASP A 29 11.25 3.44 -5.02
N LEU A 30 9.96 3.74 -4.83
CA LEU A 30 9.43 4.13 -3.53
C LEU A 30 9.33 2.97 -2.53
N SER A 31 8.93 1.78 -2.99
CA SER A 31 8.77 0.60 -2.13
C SER A 31 10.08 -0.13 -1.88
N GLY A 32 11.09 0.07 -2.73
CA GLY A 32 12.28 -0.79 -2.77
C GLY A 32 12.01 -2.20 -3.32
N ILE A 33 10.79 -2.47 -3.81
CA ILE A 33 10.38 -3.77 -4.36
C ILE A 33 10.37 -3.68 -5.89
N PRO A 34 11.22 -4.44 -6.60
CA PRO A 34 11.24 -4.42 -8.06
C PRO A 34 9.98 -5.02 -8.68
N GLY A 35 9.62 -4.55 -9.87
CA GLY A 35 8.50 -5.08 -10.65
C GLY A 35 7.11 -4.70 -10.13
N CYS A 36 7.00 -3.64 -9.34
CA CYS A 36 5.71 -3.11 -8.91
C CYS A 36 4.94 -2.56 -10.11
N VAL A 37 3.64 -2.85 -10.17
CA VAL A 37 2.76 -2.44 -11.28
C VAL A 37 1.84 -1.30 -10.85
N PHE A 38 1.14 -1.46 -9.73
CA PHE A 38 0.24 -0.42 -9.23
C PHE A 38 -0.16 -0.63 -7.77
N VAL A 39 -0.61 0.44 -7.12
CA VAL A 39 -1.48 0.40 -5.94
C VAL A 39 -2.70 1.29 -6.20
N HIS A 40 -3.90 0.78 -5.95
CA HIS A 40 -5.13 1.56 -6.13
C HIS A 40 -5.13 2.79 -5.20
N ALA A 41 -5.67 3.93 -5.64
CA ALA A 41 -5.66 5.18 -4.86
C ALA A 41 -6.34 5.06 -3.49
N ALA A 42 -7.36 4.19 -3.38
CA ALA A 42 -8.00 3.87 -2.11
C ALA A 42 -7.19 2.92 -1.20
N GLY A 43 -6.12 2.29 -1.71
CA GLY A 43 -5.16 1.48 -0.96
C GLY A 43 -5.64 0.08 -0.56
N PHE A 44 -6.63 -0.49 -1.25
CA PHE A 44 -7.16 -1.82 -0.94
C PHE A 44 -6.55 -2.96 -1.77
N ILE A 45 -5.94 -2.64 -2.92
CA ILE A 45 -5.23 -3.60 -3.78
C ILE A 45 -3.94 -2.98 -4.32
N GLY A 46 -2.96 -3.84 -4.54
CA GLY A 46 -1.75 -3.55 -5.30
C GLY A 46 -1.28 -4.78 -6.06
N GLY A 47 -0.40 -4.60 -7.03
CA GLY A 47 0.09 -5.66 -7.90
C GLY A 47 1.58 -5.54 -8.21
N ASN A 48 2.21 -6.70 -8.39
CA ASN A 48 3.60 -6.87 -8.82
C ASN A 48 3.63 -7.86 -10.00
N ALA A 49 4.65 -7.76 -10.85
CA ALA A 49 4.86 -8.67 -11.98
C ALA A 49 5.22 -10.11 -11.54
N SER A 50 5.64 -10.30 -10.29
CA SER A 50 5.98 -11.59 -9.72
C SER A 50 5.15 -11.92 -8.48
N LYS A 51 4.92 -13.21 -8.24
CA LYS A 51 4.25 -13.69 -7.02
C LYS A 51 5.01 -13.30 -5.75
N ASP A 52 6.34 -13.44 -5.78
CA ASP A 52 7.18 -13.16 -4.62
C ASP A 52 7.22 -11.66 -4.31
N GLY A 53 7.30 -10.80 -5.34
CA GLY A 53 7.20 -9.35 -5.16
C GLY A 53 5.82 -8.93 -4.66
N ALA A 54 4.74 -9.58 -5.10
CA ALA A 54 3.39 -9.32 -4.57
C ALA A 54 3.27 -9.74 -3.09
N MET A 55 3.93 -10.83 -2.69
CA MET A 55 3.99 -11.28 -1.29
C MET A 55 4.77 -10.28 -0.43
N GLN A 56 5.92 -9.79 -0.90
CA GLN A 56 6.68 -8.75 -0.19
C GLN A 56 5.86 -7.47 -0.02
N MET A 57 5.18 -7.02 -1.08
CA MET A 57 4.27 -5.87 -1.00
C MET A 57 3.17 -6.07 0.06
N ALA A 58 2.61 -7.27 0.17
CA ALA A 58 1.59 -7.57 1.17
C ALA A 58 2.14 -7.58 2.60
N ILE A 59 3.35 -8.09 2.81
CA ILE A 59 4.02 -8.11 4.13
C ILE A 59 4.34 -6.69 4.59
N GLU A 60 5.00 -5.90 3.76
CA GLU A 60 5.33 -4.49 4.04
C GLU A 60 4.07 -3.66 4.30
N ALA A 61 2.97 -3.94 3.60
CA ALA A 61 1.69 -3.25 3.82
C ALA A 61 1.03 -3.54 5.18
N LEU A 62 1.47 -4.57 5.91
CA LEU A 62 0.96 -4.95 7.24
C LEU A 62 1.73 -4.28 8.39
N GLU A 63 2.93 -3.76 8.15
CA GLU A 63 3.68 -3.06 9.19
C GLU A 63 2.96 -1.73 9.55
N LEU A 64 2.71 -1.56 10.86
CA LEU A 64 1.87 -0.51 11.47
C LEU A 64 2.67 0.73 11.87
#